data_AF-A0A554L214-F1
#
_entry.id   AF-A0A554L214-F1
#
_cell.length_a   1.000
_cell.length_b   1.000
_cell.length_c   1.000
_cell.angle_alpha   90.00
_cell.angle_beta   90.00
_cell.angle_gamma   90.00
#
_symmetry.space_group_name_H-M   'P 1'
#
loop_
_entity.id
_entity.type
_entity.pdbx_description
1 polymer ?
#
loop_
_entity_poly.entity_id
_entity_poly.type
_entity_poly.pdbx_seq_one_letter_code
_entity_poly.pdbx_strand_id
1 'polypeptide(L)'
;MTKLRYENQVRDIVKKFDPQGSNRYFLFGSSVRKEKFHDIDLGVVGNGRSQKKLSELRDRFYDSPIPYKVDVVDLDAADADFRDFVLQNESVVWIP
;
A
#
# COMPACT_ATOMS: atom_id res chain seq x y z
N MET A 1 15.06 -11.61 -2.18
CA MET A 1 14.06 -10.56 -1.93
C MET A 1 14.56 -9.71 -0.79
N THR A 2 14.74 -8.41 -1.02
CA THR A 2 15.18 -7.46 0.01
C THR A 2 14.07 -7.33 1.04
N LYS A 3 14.37 -7.52 2.32
CA LYS A 3 13.39 -7.33 3.40
C LYS A 3 13.01 -5.85 3.44
N LEU A 4 11.76 -5.51 3.20
CA LEU A 4 11.32 -4.12 3.13
C LEU A 4 11.33 -3.52 4.54
N ARG A 5 12.13 -2.46 4.72
CA ARG A 5 12.56 -1.97 6.04
C ARG A 5 11.40 -1.58 6.98
N TYR A 6 10.27 -1.16 6.43
CA TYR A 6 9.10 -0.67 7.17
C TYR A 6 7.85 -1.54 6.98
N GLU A 7 7.98 -2.76 6.45
CA GLU A 7 6.86 -3.64 6.14
C GLU A 7 5.97 -3.92 7.37
N ASN A 8 6.58 -4.17 8.53
CA ASN A 8 5.85 -4.46 9.76
C ASN A 8 5.05 -3.25 10.26
N GLN A 9 5.64 -2.05 10.21
CA GLN A 9 4.93 -0.82 10.57
C GLN A 9 3.75 -0.57 9.63
N VAL A 10 3.94 -0.77 8.33
CA VAL A 10 2.84 -0.66 7.36
C VAL A 10 1.73 -1.67 7.68
N ARG A 11 2.10 -2.93 7.91
CA ARG A 11 1.17 -4.00 8.27
C ARG A 11 0.36 -3.69 9.52
N ASP A 12 1.00 -3.17 10.57
CA ASP A 12 0.32 -2.83 11.81
C ASP A 12 -0.69 -1.68 11.63
N ILE A 13 -0.36 -0.68 10.81
CA ILE A 13 -1.26 0.43 10.48
C ILE A 13 -2.44 -0.07 9.66
N VAL A 14 -2.19 -0.87 8.62
CA VAL A 14 -3.24 -1.47 7.77
C VAL A 14 -4.20 -2.33 8.58
N LYS A 15 -3.69 -3.19 9.47
CA LYS A 15 -4.54 -4.04 10.34
C LYS A 15 -5.42 -3.25 11.29
N LYS A 16 -4.94 -2.10 11.79
CA LYS A 16 -5.75 -1.22 12.65
C LYS A 16 -6.83 -0.49 11.85
N PHE A 17 -6.55 -0.11 10.60
CA PHE A 17 -7.49 0.55 9.70
C PHE A 17 -8.53 -0.41 9.11
N ASP A 18 -8.13 -1.64 8.78
CA ASP A 18 -8.97 -2.65 8.17
C ASP A 18 -8.88 -4.01 8.90
N PRO A 19 -9.37 -4.08 10.14
CA PRO A 19 -9.26 -5.29 10.97
C PRO A 19 -10.05 -6.48 10.42
N GLN A 20 -11.02 -6.24 9.54
CA GLN A 20 -11.82 -7.29 8.90
C GLN A 20 -11.26 -7.72 7.54
N GLY A 21 -10.19 -7.09 7.06
CA GLY A 21 -9.57 -7.42 5.77
C GLY A 21 -10.54 -7.23 4.59
N SER A 22 -11.36 -6.19 4.62
CA SER A 22 -12.35 -5.94 3.56
C SER A 22 -11.73 -5.52 2.22
N ASN A 23 -10.49 -5.04 2.24
CA ASN A 23 -9.65 -4.79 1.07
C ASN A 23 -8.41 -5.69 1.07
N ARG A 24 -7.79 -5.85 -0.10
CA ARG A 24 -6.45 -6.41 -0.24
C ARG A 24 -5.42 -5.29 -0.35
N TYR A 25 -4.30 -5.45 0.35
CA TYR A 25 -3.23 -4.45 0.43
C TYR A 25 -1.90 -5.06 -0.03
N PHE A 26 -1.10 -4.29 -0.75
CA PHE A 26 0.25 -4.70 -1.12
C PHE A 26 1.18 -3.51 -1.29
N LEU A 27 2.45 -3.71 -0.97
CA LEU A 27 3.51 -2.76 -1.28
C LEU A 27 4.02 -3.03 -2.69
N PHE A 28 4.31 -1.97 -3.45
CA PHE A 28 4.91 -2.05 -4.77
C PHE A 28 5.90 -0.90 -4.97
N GLY A 29 6.35 -0.71 -6.21
CA GLY A 29 7.16 0.45 -6.55
C GLY A 29 8.61 0.35 -6.10
N SER A 30 9.26 1.51 -5.99
CA SER A 30 10.71 1.59 -5.78
C SER A 30 11.15 1.00 -4.43
N SER A 31 10.31 1.11 -3.40
CA SER A 31 10.55 0.59 -2.05
C SER A 31 10.69 -0.93 -1.98
N VAL A 32 10.10 -1.66 -2.95
CA VAL A 32 10.23 -3.11 -3.08
C VAL A 32 11.45 -3.48 -3.91
N ARG A 33 11.77 -2.69 -4.94
CA ARG A 33 12.82 -3.04 -5.92
C ARG A 33 14.22 -2.54 -5.56
N LYS A 34 14.33 -1.48 -4.75
CA LYS A 34 15.59 -0.77 -4.50
C LYS A 34 15.89 -0.66 -3.01
N GLU A 35 17.18 -0.65 -2.68
CA GLU A 35 17.65 -0.37 -1.32
C GLU A 35 17.46 1.11 -0.93
N LYS A 36 17.61 2.03 -1.91
CA LYS A 36 17.35 3.47 -1.76
C LYS A 36 16.06 3.84 -2.48
N PHE A 37 15.12 4.45 -1.76
CA PHE A 37 13.82 4.91 -2.23
C PHE A 37 13.43 6.20 -1.51
N HIS A 38 12.42 6.90 -2.02
CA HIS A 38 11.96 8.20 -1.50
C HIS A 38 10.56 8.13 -0.86
N ASP A 39 9.78 7.14 -1.24
CA ASP A 39 8.42 6.88 -0.82
C ASP A 39 8.14 5.37 -0.78
N ILE A 40 6.99 5.03 -0.23
CA ILE A 40 6.46 3.66 -0.16
C ILE A 40 5.10 3.67 -0.84
N ASP A 41 4.93 2.89 -1.91
CA ASP A 41 3.65 2.77 -2.61
C ASP A 41 2.83 1.62 -2.01
N LEU A 42 1.63 1.93 -1.51
CA LEU A 42 0.66 0.98 -0.98
C LEU A 42 -0.56 0.90 -1.91
N GLY A 43 -0.68 -0.22 -2.61
CA GLY A 43 -1.84 -0.54 -3.43
C GLY A 43 -3.00 -1.09 -2.61
N VAL A 44 -4.21 -0.62 -2.91
CA VAL A 44 -5.47 -1.08 -2.30
C VAL A 44 -6.41 -1.58 -3.39
N VAL A 45 -6.93 -2.80 -3.23
CA VAL A 45 -7.93 -3.42 -4.13
C VAL A 45 -9.16 -3.84 -3.34
N GLY A 46 -10.36 -3.55 -3.85
CA GLY A 46 -11.64 -3.83 -3.20
C GLY A 46 -12.29 -2.60 -2.55
N ASN A 47 -11.64 -1.43 -2.59
CA ASN A 47 -12.16 -0.21 -1.99
C ASN A 47 -13.44 0.31 -2.65
N GLY A 48 -13.66 0.01 -3.94
CA GLY A 48 -14.92 0.28 -4.62
C GLY A 48 -16.12 -0.42 -3.96
N ARG A 49 -15.90 -1.53 -3.27
CA ARG A 49 -16.93 -2.25 -2.50
C ARG A 49 -16.92 -1.89 -1.01
N SER A 50 -15.75 -1.83 -0.38
CA SER A 50 -15.67 -1.58 1.07
C SER A 50 -15.97 -0.13 1.45
N GLN A 51 -15.80 0.82 0.50
CA GLN A 51 -16.06 2.24 0.69
C GLN A 51 -15.32 2.82 1.91
N LYS A 52 -14.13 2.29 2.21
CA LYS A 52 -13.32 2.81 3.31
C LYS A 52 -12.77 4.19 2.96
N LYS A 53 -12.63 5.02 3.99
CA LYS A 53 -12.04 6.36 3.86
C LYS A 53 -10.53 6.24 3.72
N LEU A 54 -10.03 6.07 2.50
CA LEU A 54 -8.58 6.02 2.25
C LEU A 54 -7.85 7.31 2.65
N SER A 55 -8.55 8.44 2.83
CA SER A 55 -7.98 9.64 3.45
C SER A 55 -7.54 9.38 4.89
N GLU A 56 -8.34 8.67 5.68
CA GLU A 56 -8.00 8.30 7.06
C GLU A 56 -6.77 7.38 7.09
N LEU A 57 -6.63 6.47 6.13
CA LEU A 57 -5.44 5.63 6.01
C LEU A 57 -4.19 6.48 5.71
N ARG A 58 -4.30 7.50 4.85
CA ARG A 58 -3.22 8.45 4.57
C ARG A 58 -2.84 9.26 5.81
N ASP A 59 -3.83 9.75 6.56
CA ASP A 59 -3.59 10.49 7.81
C ASP A 59 -2.84 9.61 8.84
N ARG A 60 -3.25 8.35 8.99
CA ARG A 60 -2.56 7.39 9.87
C ARG A 60 -1.10 7.14 9.48
N PHE A 61 -0.78 7.14 8.19
CA PHE A 61 0.60 7.05 7.73
C PHE A 61 1.38 8.35 7.94
N TYR A 62 0.74 9.49 7.73
CA TYR A 62 1.33 10.80 7.98
C TYR A 62 1.75 10.97 9.44
N ASP A 63 0.89 10.53 10.38
CA ASP A 63 1.17 10.58 11.82
C ASP A 63 2.07 9.44 12.33
N SER A 64 2.53 8.56 11.43
CA SER A 64 3.32 7.38 11.80
C SER A 64 4.81 7.72 11.97
N PRO A 65 5.58 6.91 12.73
CA PRO A 65 7.02 7.07 12.84
C PRO A 65 7.80 6.60 11.59
N ILE A 66 7.13 6.26 10.48
CA ILE A 66 7.78 5.86 9.23
C ILE A 66 8.41 7.12 8.60
N PRO A 67 9.73 7.17 8.39
CA PRO A 67 10.41 8.38 7.91
C PRO A 67 10.31 8.56 6.38
N TYR A 68 9.25 8.05 5.77
CA TYR A 68 8.97 8.11 4.33
C TYR A 68 7.50 8.38 4.11
N LYS A 69 7.17 9.13 3.06
CA LYS A 69 5.79 9.27 2.61
C LYS A 69 5.29 7.89 2.16
N VAL A 70 4.09 7.52 2.60
CA VAL A 70 3.37 6.36 2.08
C VAL A 70 2.30 6.85 1.11
N ASP A 71 2.43 6.52 -0.17
CA ASP A 71 1.40 6.85 -1.18
C ASP A 71 0.37 5.73 -1.23
N VAL A 72 -0.88 6.06 -0.89
CA VAL A 72 -1.99 5.11 -0.88
C VAL A 72 -2.69 5.22 -2.23
N VAL A 73 -2.65 4.14 -3.00
CA VAL A 73 -3.20 4.09 -4.36
C VAL A 73 -4.43 3.20 -4.38
N ASP A 74 -5.57 3.75 -4.81
CA ASP A 74 -6.80 2.99 -5.01
C ASP A 74 -6.78 2.38 -6.41
N LEU A 75 -6.52 1.07 -6.50
CA LEU A 75 -6.40 0.37 -7.78
C LEU A 75 -7.77 0.06 -8.39
N ASP A 76 -8.87 0.18 -7.63
CA ASP A 76 -10.21 0.05 -8.19
C ASP A 76 -10.62 1.31 -8.97
N ALA A 77 -10.07 2.47 -8.59
CA ALA A 77 -10.32 3.76 -9.22
C ALA A 77 -9.24 4.16 -10.24
N ALA A 78 -8.12 3.44 -10.29
CA ALA A 78 -7.05 3.66 -11.26
C ALA A 78 -7.47 3.23 -12.68
N ASP A 79 -6.78 3.76 -13.68
CA ASP A 79 -6.95 3.32 -15.07
C ASP A 79 -6.53 1.86 -15.23
N ALA A 80 -7.18 1.16 -16.17
CA ALA A 80 -6.99 -0.26 -16.37
C ALA A 80 -5.54 -0.61 -16.76
N ASP A 81 -4.91 0.22 -17.60
CA ASP A 81 -3.53 0.00 -18.05
C ASP A 81 -2.54 0.07 -16.89
N PHE A 82 -2.63 1.09 -16.04
CA PHE A 82 -1.82 1.18 -14.83
C PHE A 82 -2.07 0.02 -13.87
N ARG A 83 -3.35 -0.31 -13.60
CA ARG A 83 -3.70 -1.40 -12.68
C ARG A 83 -3.12 -2.73 -13.17
N ASP A 84 -3.28 -3.03 -14.45
CA ASP A 84 -2.83 -4.28 -15.04
C ASP A 84 -1.29 -4.31 -15.10
N PHE A 85 -0.65 -3.19 -15.38
CA PHE A 85 0.80 -3.06 -15.28
C PHE A 85 1.31 -3.40 -13.88
N VAL A 86 0.75 -2.78 -12.83
CA VAL A 86 1.17 -3.02 -11.44
C VAL A 86 0.91 -4.47 -11.02
N LEU A 87 -0.27 -5.02 -11.31
CA LEU A 87 -0.62 -6.37 -10.84
C LEU A 87 0.15 -7.49 -11.57
N GLN A 88 0.60 -7.25 -12.80
CA GLN A 88 1.21 -8.30 -13.64
C GLN A 88 2.73 -8.14 -13.80
N ASN A 89 3.26 -6.93 -13.75
CA ASN A 89 4.65 -6.64 -14.12
C ASN A 89 5.51 -6.14 -12.94
N GLU A 90 4.87 -5.65 -11.87
CA GLU A 90 5.60 -5.15 -10.70
C GLU A 90 5.88 -6.24 -9.65
N SER A 91 6.99 -6.04 -8.93
CA SER A 91 7.25 -6.84 -7.73
C SER A 91 6.37 -6.32 -6.60
N VAL A 92 5.54 -7.21 -6.02
CA VAL A 92 4.61 -6.87 -4.95
C VAL A 92 4.89 -7.64 -3.67
N VAL A 93 4.64 -7.00 -2.52
CA VAL A 93 4.67 -7.64 -1.19
C VAL A 93 3.29 -7.50 -0.56
N TRP A 94 2.57 -8.62 -0.43
CA TRP A 94 1.22 -8.62 0.13
C TRP A 94 1.22 -8.36 1.64
N ILE A 95 0.31 -7.48 2.07
CA ILE A 95 0.06 -7.13 3.46
C ILE A 95 -1.25 -7.81 3.90
N PRO A 96 -1.19 -8.82 4.79
CA PRO A 96 -2.35 -9.55 5.30
C PRO A 96 -3.00 -8.88 6.50
#